data_AF-A0A6N8QH87-F1
#
_entry.id   AF-A0A6N8QH87-F1
#
_cell.length_a   1.000
_cell.length_b   1.000
_cell.length_c   1.000
_cell.angle_alpha   90.00
_cell.angle_beta   90.00
_cell.angle_gamma   90.00
#
_symmetry.space_group_name_H-M   'P 1'
#
loop_
_entity.id
_entity.type
_entity.pdbx_description
1 polymer ?
#
loop_
_entity_poly.entity_id
_entity_poly.type
_entity_poly.pdbx_seq_one_letter_code
_entity_poly.pdbx_strand_id
1 'polypeptide(L)' 'MSTMNVLICQQPKELVWKQREIPIPGDNEALIKIKSVGICGTDIHAWGG' A
#
# COMPACT_ATOMS: atom_id res chain seq x y z
N MET A 1 -7.97 17.84 2.96
CA MET A 1 -7.61 16.98 1.81
C MET A 1 -8.09 15.57 2.11
N SER A 2 -8.53 14.81 1.11
CA SER A 2 -9.01 13.44 1.31
C SER A 2 -7.84 12.47 1.50
N THR A 3 -7.93 11.58 2.48
CA THR A 3 -6.88 10.59 2.79
C THR A 3 -7.35 9.16 2.53
N MET A 4 -6.39 8.24 2.46
CA MET A 4 -6.59 6.81 2.37
C MET A 4 -5.72 6.09 3.41
N ASN A 5 -6.19 4.91 3.83
CA ASN A 5 -5.39 3.99 4.63
C ASN A 5 -4.34 3.30 3.75
N VAL A 6 -3.14 3.11 4.31
CA VAL A 6 -2.06 2.32 3.70
C VAL A 6 -1.42 1.41 4.75
N LEU A 7 -1.08 0.19 4.34
CA LEU A 7 -0.21 -0.72 5.10
C LEU A 7 1.18 -0.65 4.49
N ILE A 8 2.19 -0.30 5.30
CA ILE A 8 3.56 -0.08 4.83
C ILE A 8 4.49 -1.06 5.54
N CYS A 9 5.29 -1.81 4.78
CA CYS A 9 6.46 -2.49 5.33
C CYS A 9 7.57 -1.47 5.54
N GLN A 10 7.70 -0.96 6.76
CA GLN A 10 8.66 0.10 7.07
C GLN A 10 10.09 -0.46 7.13
N GLN A 11 10.23 -1.70 7.60
CA GLN A 11 11.46 -2.50 7.60
C GLN A 11 11.06 -3.98 7.73
N PRO A 12 11.98 -4.95 7.51
CA PRO A 12 11.68 -6.35 7.74
C PRO A 12 11.06 -6.57 9.11
N LYS A 13 10.01 -7.38 9.15
CA LYS A 13 9.20 -7.72 10.33
C LYS A 13 8.35 -6.58 10.90
N GLU A 14 8.29 -5.42 10.25
CA GLU A 14 7.50 -4.26 10.71
C GLU A 14 6.53 -3.76 9.63
N LEU A 15 5.25 -4.00 9.87
CA LEU A 15 4.15 -3.42 9.09
C LEU A 15 3.48 -2.31 9.90
N VAL A 16 3.30 -1.14 9.28
CA VAL A 16 2.68 0.03 9.92
C VAL A 16 1.47 0.49 9.12
N TRP A 17 0.35 0.64 9.83
CA TRP A 17 -0.87 1.23 9.29
C TRP A 17 -0.80 2.75 9.38
N LYS A 18 -0.95 3.46 8.25
CA LYS A 18 -0.89 4.94 8.21
C LYS A 18 -2.00 5.52 7.33
N GLN A 19 -2.29 6.80 7.56
CA GLN A 19 -3.06 7.63 6.63
C GLN A 19 -2.11 8.33 5.66
N ARG A 20 -2.48 8.42 4.39
CA ARG A 20 -1.79 9.22 3.36
C ARG A 20 -2.80 9.94 2.49
N GLU A 21 -2.37 10.99 1.81
CA GLU A 21 -3.20 11.64 0.80
C GLU A 21 -3.49 10.70 -0.36
N ILE A 22 -4.69 10.84 -0.95
CA ILE A 22 -5.05 10.10 -2.16
C ILE A 22 -4.17 10.61 -3.32
N PRO A 23 -3.45 9.73 -4.04
CA PRO A 23 -2.57 10.15 -5.12
C PRO A 23 -3.36 10.67 -6.32
N ILE A 24 -2.74 11.57 -7.08
CA ILE A 24 -3.26 12.08 -8.35
C ILE A 24 -2.59 11.27 -9.47
N PRO A 25 -3.34 10.55 -10.33
CA PRO A 25 -2.76 9.77 -11.42
C PRO A 25 -2.12 10.68 -12.48
N GLY A 26 -1.02 10.25 -13.07
CA GLY A 26 -0.44 10.89 -14.26
C GLY A 26 -1.20 10.58 -15.55
N ASP A 27 -0.75 11.13 -16.68
CA ASP A 27 -1.44 11.10 -17.99
C ASP A 27 -1.81 9.69 -18.50
N ASN A 28 -1.10 8.63 -18.08
CA ASN A 28 -1.33 7.25 -18.50
C ASN A 28 -1.58 6.29 -17.32
N GLU A 29 -2.08 6.81 -16.20
CA GLU A 29 -2.37 6.02 -15.00
C GLU A 29 -3.87 6.05 -14.66
N ALA A 30 -4.35 5.01 -13.99
CA ALA A 30 -5.70 4.95 -13.47
C ALA A 30 -5.69 4.93 -11.94
N LEU A 31 -6.51 5.77 -11.31
CA LEU A 31 -6.72 5.73 -9.86
C LEU A 31 -7.82 4.73 -9.52
N ILE A 32 -7.48 3.68 -8.78
CA ILE A 32 -8.41 2.60 -8.42
C ILE A 32 -8.67 2.60 -6.92
N LYS A 33 -9.95 2.58 -6.52
CA LYS A 33 -10.35 2.36 -5.13
C LYS A 33 -10.31 0.87 -4.80
N ILE A 34 -9.29 0.46 -4.05
CA ILE A 34 -9.13 -0.93 -3.60
C ILE A 34 -10.24 -1.30 -2.61
N LYS A 35 -10.94 -2.40 -2.87
CA LYS A 35 -11.93 -3.00 -1.94
C LYS A 35 -11.33 -4.15 -1.13
N SER A 36 -10.46 -4.94 -1.75
CA SER A 36 -9.73 -6.05 -1.14
C SER A 36 -8.42 -6.28 -1.87
N VAL A 37 -7.43 -6.83 -1.17
CA VAL A 37 -6.13 -7.22 -1.72
C VAL A 37 -5.70 -8.53 -1.04
N GLY A 38 -5.20 -9.48 -1.82
CA GLY A 38 -4.64 -10.73 -1.31
C GLY A 38 -3.16 -10.58 -0.96
N ILE A 39 -2.67 -11.42 -0.06
CA ILE A 39 -1.24 -11.53 0.26
C ILE A 39 -0.66 -12.69 -0.55
N CYS A 40 0.43 -12.43 -1.27
CA CYS A 40 1.20 -13.42 -2.02
C CYS A 40 2.45 -13.85 -1.22
N GLY A 41 3.08 -14.96 -1.60
CA GLY A 41 4.35 -15.40 -0.98
C GLY A 41 5.47 -14.36 -1.09
N THR A 42 5.51 -13.59 -2.17
CA THR A 42 6.51 -12.52 -2.37
C THR A 42 6.37 -11.39 -1.34
N ASP A 43 5.14 -11.07 -0.91
CA ASP A 43 4.92 -10.06 0.14
C ASP A 43 5.49 -10.53 1.48
N ILE A 44 5.38 -11.84 1.76
CA ILE A 44 5.95 -12.47 2.96
C ILE A 44 7.48 -12.47 2.88
N HIS A 45 8.06 -12.74 1.72
CA HIS A 45 9.51 -12.65 1.52
C HIS A 45 10.02 -11.22 1.75
N ALA A 46 9.33 -10.21 1.20
CA ALA A 46 9.69 -8.80 1.40
C ALA A 46 9.56 -8.37 2.87
N TRP A 47 8.53 -8.85 3.58
CA TRP A 47 8.40 -8.64 5.02
C TRP A 47 9.47 -9.38 5.82
N GLY A 48 9.90 -10.57 5.39
CA GLY A 48 10.90 -11.39 6.07
C GLY A 48 12.30 -10.77 6.09
N GLY A 49 12.66 -10.06 5.01
CA GLY A 49 14.01 -9.53 4.78
C GLY A 49 14.89 -10.53 4.06
#